data_AF-A0A6A3DBE8-F1
#
_entry.id   AF-A0A6A3DBE8-F1
#
_cell.length_a   1.000
_cell.length_b   1.000
_cell.length_c   1.000
_cell.angle_alpha   90.00
_cell.angle_beta   90.00
_cell.angle_gamma   90.00
#
_symmetry.space_group_name_H-M   'P 1'
#
loop_
_entity.id
_entity.type
_entity.pdbx_description
1 polymer ?
#
loop_
_entity_poly.entity_id
_entity_poly.type
_entity_poly.pdbx_seq_one_letter_code
_entity_poly.pdbx_strand_id
1 'polypeptide(L)' 'MAQDDIEEAYSLRRSRMTNAAIADRMGLSKDQVYRAIKKRRL' A
#
# COMPACT_ATOMS: atom_id res chain seq x y z
N MET A 1 -9.31 6.94 -0.47
CA MET A 1 -7.96 6.56 -0.89
C MET A 1 -7.93 6.65 -2.39
N ALA A 2 -7.01 7.45 -2.93
CA ALA A 2 -6.92 7.70 -4.35
C ALA A 2 -6.47 6.43 -5.10
N GLN A 3 -6.71 6.38 -6.40
CA GLN A 3 -6.19 5.29 -7.24
C GLN A 3 -4.65 5.29 -7.21
N ASP A 4 -4.04 6.47 -7.16
CA ASP A 4 -2.59 6.64 -7.11
C ASP A 4 -1.98 6.03 -5.83
N ASP A 5 -2.63 6.23 -4.67
CA ASP A 5 -2.22 5.61 -3.41
C ASP A 5 -2.26 4.07 -3.48
N ILE A 6 -3.24 3.52 -4.20
CA ILE A 6 -3.37 2.06 -4.40
C ILE A 6 -2.24 1.55 -5.28
N GLU A 7 -1.93 2.28 -6.34
CA GLU A 7 -0.88 1.94 -7.29
C GLU A 7 0.51 1.98 -6.65
N GLU A 8 0.78 3.02 -5.86
CA GLU A 8 2.03 3.21 -5.14
C GLU A 8 2.23 2.15 -4.05
N ALA A 9 1.22 1.93 -3.20
CA ALA A 9 1.30 0.90 -2.14
C ALA A 9 1.56 -0.50 -2.72
N TYR A 10 0.97 -0.82 -3.87
CA TYR A 10 1.18 -2.10 -4.55
C TYR A 10 2.58 -2.20 -5.17
N SER A 11 3.09 -1.11 -5.76
CA SER A 11 4.44 -1.06 -6.34
C SER A 11 5.51 -1.23 -5.26
N LEU A 12 5.35 -0.57 -4.11
CA LEU A 12 6.25 -0.74 -2.95
C LEU A 12 6.19 -2.16 -2.38
N ARG A 13 5.02 -2.78 -2.35
CA ARG A 13 4.87 -4.19 -1.96
C ARG A 13 5.60 -5.14 -2.90
N ARG A 14 5.60 -4.86 -4.21
CA ARG A 14 6.38 -5.64 -5.20
C ARG A 14 7.89 -5.52 -4.97
N SER A 15 8.37 -4.38 -4.48
CA SER A 15 9.75 -4.17 -4.05
C SER A 15 10.09 -4.83 -2.69
N ARG A 16 9.27 -5.78 -2.22
CA ARG A 16 9.42 -6.52 -0.95
C ARG A 16 9.40 -5.65 0.32
N MET A 17 8.87 -4.42 0.24
CA MET A 17 8.63 -3.64 1.47
C MET A 17 7.51 -4.26 2.30
N THR A 18 7.65 -4.18 3.62
CA THR A 18 6.61 -4.62 4.55
C THR A 18 5.46 -3.62 4.57
N ASN A 19 4.26 -4.04 4.94
CA ASN A 19 3.12 -3.13 5.06
C ASN A 19 3.37 -2.00 6.08
N ALA A 20 4.22 -2.23 7.08
CA ALA A 20 4.66 -1.22 8.05
C ALA A 20 5.47 -0.11 7.35
N ALA A 21 6.53 -0.51 6.63
CA ALA A 21 7.40 0.44 5.95
C ALA A 21 6.68 1.21 4.84
N ILE A 22 5.70 0.58 4.17
CA ILE A 22 4.84 1.25 3.19
C ILE A 22 3.94 2.28 3.88
N ALA A 23 3.32 1.91 5.00
CA ALA A 23 2.49 2.79 5.81
C ALA A 23 3.28 4.03 6.28
N ASP A 24 4.47 3.81 6.84
CA ASP A 24 5.36 4.89 7.30
C ASP A 24 5.79 5.80 6.14
N ARG A 25 6.12 5.23 4.97
CA ARG A 25 6.55 5.99 3.79
C ARG A 25 5.43 6.84 3.17
N MET A 26 4.20 6.31 3.16
CA MET A 26 3.04 6.97 2.55
C MET A 26 2.25 7.83 3.53
N GLY A 27 2.62 7.85 4.81
CA GLY A 27 1.82 8.51 5.86
C GLY A 27 0.44 7.88 6.04
N LEU A 28 0.31 6.58 5.78
CA LEU A 28 -0.93 5.82 5.85
C LEU A 28 -0.95 4.88 7.07
N SER A 29 -2.12 4.37 7.43
CA SER A 29 -2.20 3.26 8.38
C SER A 29 -1.88 1.92 7.70
N LYS A 30 -1.38 0.95 8.47
CA LYS A 30 -1.17 -0.43 8.00
C LYS A 30 -2.44 -1.04 7.38
N ASP A 31 -3.60 -0.72 7.93
CA ASP A 31 -4.89 -1.22 7.43
C ASP A 31 -5.25 -0.60 6.09
N GLN A 32 -4.96 0.68 5.88
CA GLN A 32 -5.15 1.35 4.59
C GLN A 32 -4.26 0.70 3.53
N VAL A 33 -2.99 0.44 3.83
CA VAL A 33 -2.07 -0.27 2.93
C VAL A 33 -2.56 -1.70 2.63
N TYR A 34 -3.02 -2.44 3.64
CA TYR A 34 -3.58 -3.77 3.43
C TYR A 34 -4.79 -3.75 2.49
N ARG A 35 -5.73 -2.81 2.72
CA ARG A 35 -6.90 -2.61 1.85
C ARG A 35 -6.50 -2.20 0.44
N ALA A 36 -5.50 -1.34 0.29
CA ALA A 36 -4.94 -0.92 -0.99
C ALA A 36 -4.48 -2.13 -1.82
N ILE A 37 -3.57 -2.91 -1.23
CA ILE A 37 -2.97 -4.08 -1.87
C ILE A 37 -4.04 -5.13 -2.19
N LYS A 38 -4.99 -5.35 -1.27
CA LYS A 38 -6.08 -6.31 -1.47
C LYS A 38 -7.04 -5.88 -2.59
N LYS A 39 -7.40 -4.59 -2.64
CA LYS A 39 -8.33 -4.03 -3.63
C LYS A 39 -7.79 -4.16 -5.06
N ARG A 40 -6.49 -4.03 -5.25
CA ARG A 40 -5.85 -4.18 -6.58
C ARG A 40 -5.68 -5.63 -7.03
N ARG A 41 -5.72 -6.59 -6.10
CA ARG A 41 -5.59 -8.02 -6.41
C ARG A 41 -6.92 -8.64 -6.89
N LEU A 42 -8.03 -7.98 -6.62
CA LEU A 42 -9.38 -8.30 -7.11
C LEU A 42 -9.63 -7.58 -8.43
#